data_AF-A0A9E5QJI7-F1
#
_entry.id   AF-A0A9E5QJI7-F1
#
_cell.length_a   1.000
_cell.length_b   1.000
_cell.length_c   1.000
_cell.angle_alpha   90.00
_cell.angle_beta   90.00
_cell.angle_gamma   90.00
#
_symmetry.space_group_name_H-M   'P 1'
#
loop_
_entity.id
_entity.type
_entity.pdbx_description
1 polymer ?
#
loop_
_entity_poly.entity_id
_entity_poly.type
_entity_poly.pdbx_seq_one_letter_code
_entity_poly.pdbx_strand_id
1 'polypeptide(L)'
;MGRPEEWGADSRTLFAGAREPRSLATAVATFHRTLDEVIAASVRGHAVAVACRRGCSLCCSLQVQVQPVEVFALAAWLRRHFDAPRLEAVVAKLRDNAARTEAMGPEARRRANLPCALLGEDGACTAYEARPAQCRKFHSTRLATCEASHSAPGDDSIASPEHPAVAHNAAVIITQANQAVRAAGLDAVAYDLNGALLEALAGNKAERRWKDGKKAFTGPGSRA
;
A
#
# COMPACT_ATOMS: atom_id res chain seq x y z
N MET A 1 -20.99 14.82 -1.14
CA MET A 1 -19.73 14.16 -1.52
C MET A 1 -18.75 15.28 -1.83
N GLY A 2 -17.67 15.40 -1.09
CA GLY A 2 -16.81 16.57 -1.18
C GLY A 2 -15.95 16.56 -2.43
N ARG A 3 -15.77 17.74 -3.05
CA ARG A 3 -14.86 17.93 -4.19
C ARG A 3 -13.42 17.54 -3.77
N PRO A 4 -12.51 17.23 -4.71
CA PRO A 4 -11.08 17.00 -4.39
C PRO A 4 -10.43 18.11 -3.54
N GLU A 5 -10.97 19.33 -3.60
CA GLU A 5 -10.59 20.49 -2.78
C GLU A 5 -10.97 20.31 -1.29
N GLU A 6 -12.11 19.65 -1.00
CA GLU A 6 -12.58 19.34 0.35
C GLU A 6 -11.74 18.24 1.01
N TRP A 7 -11.33 17.21 0.25
CA TRP A 7 -10.46 16.14 0.78
C TRP A 7 -9.13 16.68 1.31
N GLY A 8 -8.54 17.70 0.66
CA GLY A 8 -7.30 18.31 1.13
C GLY A 8 -7.43 18.96 2.52
N ALA A 9 -8.55 19.58 2.83
CA ALA A 9 -8.81 20.15 4.15
C ALA A 9 -9.19 19.07 5.17
N ASP A 10 -10.08 18.15 4.78
CA ASP A 10 -10.55 17.06 5.63
C ASP A 10 -9.41 16.14 6.06
N SER A 11 -8.51 15.78 5.14
CA SER A 11 -7.36 14.93 5.43
C SER A 11 -6.42 15.56 6.47
N ARG A 12 -6.20 16.89 6.45
CA ARG A 12 -5.40 17.57 7.48
C ARG A 12 -6.02 17.43 8.86
N THR A 13 -7.33 17.65 8.97
CA THR A 13 -8.06 17.47 10.23
C THR A 13 -8.02 16.01 10.69
N LEU A 14 -8.23 15.06 9.78
CA LEU A 14 -8.23 13.63 10.08
C LEU A 14 -6.87 13.14 10.59
N PHE A 15 -5.77 13.54 9.95
CA PHE A 15 -4.43 13.06 10.33
C PHE A 15 -3.77 13.86 11.46
N ALA A 16 -4.33 15.00 11.89
CA ALA A 16 -3.81 15.77 13.03
C ALA A 16 -3.74 14.93 14.32
N GLY A 17 -4.71 14.03 14.52
CA GLY A 17 -4.77 13.11 15.68
C GLY A 17 -4.08 11.76 15.46
N ALA A 18 -3.37 11.54 14.35
CA ALA A 18 -2.92 10.20 13.94
C ALA A 18 -1.88 9.53 14.87
N ARG A 19 -1.36 10.23 15.88
CA ARG A 19 -0.54 9.61 16.93
C ARG A 19 -1.37 8.70 17.85
N GLU A 20 -2.66 8.95 17.96
CA GLU A 20 -3.57 8.12 18.74
C GLU A 20 -4.09 6.92 17.93
N PRO A 21 -4.01 5.67 18.44
CA PRO A 21 -4.36 4.48 17.66
C PRO A 21 -5.78 4.49 17.08
N ARG A 22 -6.77 4.98 17.84
CA ARG A 22 -8.17 5.06 17.38
C ARG A 22 -8.31 6.08 16.26
N SER A 23 -7.74 7.27 16.44
CA SER A 23 -7.74 8.34 15.44
C SER A 23 -7.02 7.92 14.16
N LEU A 24 -5.88 7.23 14.27
CA LEU A 24 -5.16 6.66 13.13
C LEU A 24 -6.03 5.68 12.34
N ALA A 25 -6.68 4.74 13.03
CA ALA A 25 -7.55 3.76 12.40
C ALA A 25 -8.70 4.44 11.63
N THR A 26 -9.34 5.43 12.24
CA THR A 26 -10.40 6.22 11.59
C THR A 26 -9.89 7.03 10.40
N ALA A 27 -8.72 7.66 10.52
CA ALA A 27 -8.12 8.45 9.45
C ALA A 27 -7.77 7.58 8.24
N VAL A 28 -7.11 6.44 8.45
CA VAL A 28 -6.74 5.50 7.37
C VAL A 28 -7.97 4.88 6.74
N ALA A 29 -8.96 4.44 7.53
CA ALA A 29 -10.20 3.87 6.98
C ALA A 29 -10.98 4.90 6.14
N THR A 30 -11.01 6.16 6.57
CA THR A 30 -11.65 7.25 5.82
C THR A 30 -10.88 7.55 4.54
N PHE A 31 -9.55 7.65 4.61
CA PHE A 31 -8.69 7.81 3.44
C PHE A 31 -8.90 6.69 2.40
N HIS A 32 -8.89 5.44 2.84
CA HIS A 32 -9.12 4.29 1.96
C HIS A 32 -10.50 4.34 1.30
N ARG A 33 -11.55 4.67 2.06
CA ARG A 33 -12.90 4.82 1.52
C ARG A 33 -12.99 5.97 0.50
N THR A 34 -12.43 7.13 0.80
CA THR A 34 -12.39 8.27 -0.13
C THR A 34 -11.65 7.92 -1.41
N LEU A 35 -10.54 7.19 -1.31
CA LEU A 35 -9.81 6.70 -2.47
C LEU A 35 -10.66 5.74 -3.33
N ASP A 36 -11.30 4.75 -2.69
CA ASP A 36 -12.15 3.78 -3.38
C ASP A 36 -13.33 4.48 -4.09
N GLU A 37 -13.94 5.47 -3.46
CA GLU A 37 -15.00 6.31 -4.02
C GLU A 37 -14.54 7.09 -5.26
N VAL A 38 -13.35 7.72 -5.20
CA VAL A 38 -12.78 8.50 -6.33
C VAL A 38 -12.40 7.58 -7.49
N ILE A 39 -11.84 6.41 -7.23
CA ILE A 39 -11.55 5.41 -8.26
C ILE A 39 -12.86 4.98 -8.92
N ALA A 40 -13.87 4.61 -8.14
CA ALA A 40 -15.15 4.16 -8.67
C ALA A 40 -15.86 5.25 -9.49
N ALA A 41 -15.83 6.50 -9.04
CA ALA A 41 -16.37 7.64 -9.78
C ALA A 41 -15.60 7.88 -11.09
N SER A 42 -14.27 7.81 -11.06
CA SER A 42 -13.42 8.01 -12.24
C SER A 42 -13.60 6.91 -13.27
N VAL A 43 -13.68 5.65 -12.84
CA VAL A 43 -13.95 4.49 -13.71
C VAL A 43 -15.29 4.67 -14.43
N ARG A 44 -16.35 5.06 -13.71
CA ARG A 44 -17.66 5.33 -14.31
C ARG A 44 -17.61 6.54 -15.26
N GLY A 45 -17.04 7.65 -14.82
CA GLY A 45 -16.99 8.91 -15.58
C GLY A 45 -16.21 8.82 -16.89
N HIS A 46 -15.21 7.94 -16.95
CA HIS A 46 -14.41 7.69 -18.16
C HIS A 46 -14.80 6.39 -18.89
N ALA A 47 -15.89 5.72 -18.50
CA ALA A 47 -16.35 4.45 -19.07
C ALA A 47 -15.22 3.39 -19.18
N VAL A 48 -14.38 3.29 -18.15
CA VAL A 48 -13.19 2.41 -18.17
C VAL A 48 -13.61 0.95 -17.98
N ALA A 49 -13.23 0.11 -18.94
CA ALA A 49 -13.33 -1.34 -18.79
C ALA A 49 -12.15 -1.86 -17.97
N VAL A 50 -12.41 -2.27 -16.73
CA VAL A 50 -11.39 -2.84 -15.83
C VAL A 50 -11.26 -4.35 -16.09
N ALA A 51 -10.04 -4.81 -16.39
CA ALA A 51 -9.73 -6.23 -16.63
C ALA A 51 -9.45 -7.01 -15.34
N CYS A 52 -9.31 -6.32 -14.20
CA CYS A 52 -9.02 -6.95 -12.91
C CYS A 52 -10.21 -7.77 -12.41
N ARG A 53 -9.90 -8.91 -11.80
CA ARG A 53 -10.87 -9.78 -11.11
C ARG A 53 -10.27 -10.34 -9.82
N ARG A 54 -11.12 -10.75 -8.88
CA ARG A 54 -10.68 -11.48 -7.69
C ARG A 54 -9.91 -12.73 -8.13
N GLY A 55 -8.78 -13.01 -7.46
CA GLY A 55 -7.90 -14.14 -7.79
C GLY A 55 -6.86 -13.86 -8.88
N CYS A 56 -6.89 -12.68 -9.53
CA CYS A 56 -5.76 -12.22 -10.34
C CYS A 56 -4.64 -11.71 -9.42
N SER A 57 -3.49 -12.38 -9.43
CA SER A 57 -2.37 -12.13 -8.52
C SER A 57 -1.17 -11.41 -9.15
N LEU A 58 -1.25 -11.01 -10.43
CA LEU A 58 -0.12 -10.38 -11.13
C LEU A 58 0.39 -9.10 -10.44
N CYS A 59 -0.52 -8.26 -9.93
CA CYS A 59 -0.12 -7.07 -9.17
C CYS A 59 0.41 -7.39 -7.76
N CYS A 60 0.14 -8.58 -7.22
CA CYS A 60 0.65 -9.03 -5.94
C CYS A 60 2.12 -9.46 -5.99
N SER A 61 2.75 -9.47 -7.16
CA SER A 61 4.20 -9.64 -7.33
C SER A 61 4.95 -8.31 -7.50
N LEU A 62 4.24 -7.19 -7.65
CA LEU A 62 4.85 -5.87 -7.76
C LEU A 62 5.40 -5.42 -6.41
N GLN A 63 6.51 -4.69 -6.44
CA GLN A 63 6.99 -4.00 -5.24
C GLN A 63 5.95 -2.95 -4.81
N VAL A 64 5.44 -3.08 -3.58
CA VAL A 64 4.46 -2.15 -3.03
C VAL A 64 5.17 -1.17 -2.12
N GLN A 65 5.09 0.10 -2.48
CA GLN A 65 5.51 1.22 -1.64
C GLN A 65 4.35 1.67 -0.74
N VAL A 66 4.62 1.91 0.55
CA VAL A 66 3.58 2.19 1.54
C VAL A 66 4.06 3.20 2.59
N GLN A 67 3.14 4.02 3.11
CA GLN A 67 3.44 5.03 4.12
C GLN A 67 3.20 4.46 5.53
N PRO A 68 3.92 4.94 6.56
CA PRO A 68 3.84 4.38 7.91
C PRO A 68 2.43 4.32 8.49
N VAL A 69 1.58 5.33 8.25
CA VAL A 69 0.18 5.33 8.67
C VAL A 69 -0.57 4.08 8.21
N GLU A 70 -0.36 3.66 6.96
CA GLU A 70 -1.00 2.48 6.39
C GLU A 70 -0.35 1.19 6.87
N VAL A 71 0.97 1.18 7.10
CA VAL A 71 1.66 0.01 7.67
C VAL A 71 1.17 -0.30 9.08
N PHE A 72 1.07 0.71 9.95
CA PHE A 72 0.58 0.51 11.32
C PHE A 72 -0.91 0.13 11.34
N ALA A 73 -1.73 0.73 10.47
CA ALA A 73 -3.13 0.34 10.31
C ALA A 73 -3.26 -1.12 9.83
N LEU A 74 -2.46 -1.54 8.86
CA LEU A 74 -2.41 -2.91 8.34
C LEU A 74 -1.93 -3.90 9.41
N ALA A 75 -0.83 -3.61 10.11
CA ALA A 75 -0.33 -4.44 11.20
C ALA A 75 -1.38 -4.62 12.31
N ALA A 76 -2.07 -3.53 12.67
CA ALA A 76 -3.15 -3.58 13.64
C ALA A 76 -4.36 -4.37 13.13
N TRP A 77 -4.69 -4.27 11.84
CA TRP A 77 -5.75 -5.08 11.23
C TRP A 77 -5.40 -6.57 11.25
N LEU A 78 -4.17 -6.95 10.87
CA LEU A 78 -3.72 -8.35 10.90
C LEU A 78 -3.79 -8.94 12.31
N ARG A 79 -3.28 -8.23 13.31
CA ARG A 79 -3.34 -8.66 14.73
C ARG A 79 -4.78 -8.86 15.24
N ARG A 80 -5.76 -8.15 14.68
CA ARG A 80 -7.17 -8.28 15.07
C ARG A 80 -7.91 -9.41 14.36
N HIS A 81 -7.51 -9.76 13.12
CA HIS A 81 -8.27 -10.67 12.26
C HIS A 81 -7.60 -12.03 12.06
N PHE A 82 -6.31 -12.14 12.36
CA PHE A 82 -5.55 -13.38 12.17
C PHE A 82 -5.26 -14.00 13.53
N ASP A 83 -5.41 -15.33 13.61
CA ASP A 83 -4.90 -16.09 14.74
C ASP A 83 -3.35 -16.16 14.69
N ALA A 84 -2.75 -16.68 15.76
CA ALA A 84 -1.30 -16.75 15.87
C ALA A 84 -0.65 -17.57 14.73
N PRO A 85 -1.15 -18.77 14.34
CA PRO A 85 -0.57 -19.54 13.24
C PRO A 85 -0.59 -18.78 11.91
N ARG A 86 -1.71 -18.14 11.56
CA ARG A 86 -1.84 -17.39 10.31
C ARG A 86 -0.95 -16.15 10.30
N LEU A 87 -0.83 -15.46 11.44
CA LEU A 87 0.07 -14.32 11.57
C LEU A 87 1.55 -14.73 11.45
N GLU A 88 1.96 -15.83 12.08
CA GLU A 88 3.32 -16.37 11.95
C GLU A 88 3.64 -16.79 10.51
N ALA A 89 2.67 -17.37 9.78
CA ALA A 89 2.85 -17.70 8.37
C ALA A 89 3.11 -16.43 7.51
N VAL A 90 2.41 -15.33 7.77
CA VAL A 90 2.68 -14.04 7.11
C VAL A 90 4.07 -13.52 7.49
N VAL A 91 4.43 -13.56 8.77
CA VAL A 91 5.75 -13.12 9.25
C VAL A 91 6.88 -13.93 8.62
N ALA A 92 6.70 -15.24 8.45
CA ALA A 92 7.67 -16.11 7.77
C ALA A 92 7.87 -15.69 6.30
N LYS A 93 6.78 -15.45 5.55
CA LYS A 93 6.85 -14.93 4.17
C LYS A 93 7.52 -13.56 4.10
N LEU A 94 7.22 -12.67 5.05
CA LEU A 94 7.86 -11.35 5.15
C LEU A 94 9.37 -11.46 5.37
N ARG A 95 9.81 -12.38 6.26
CA ARG A 95 11.24 -12.66 6.50
C ARG A 95 11.93 -13.20 5.25
N ASP A 96 11.30 -14.14 4.54
CA ASP A 96 11.84 -14.67 3.27
C ASP A 96 12.01 -13.57 2.22
N ASN A 97 10.97 -12.76 1.98
CA ASN A 97 11.03 -11.63 1.05
C ASN A 97 12.11 -10.61 1.45
N ALA A 98 12.25 -10.30 2.74
CA ALA A 98 13.29 -9.40 3.24
C ALA A 98 14.70 -9.97 3.00
N ALA A 99 14.92 -11.26 3.28
CA ALA A 99 16.20 -11.93 3.05
C ALA A 99 16.58 -11.95 1.56
N ARG A 100 15.62 -12.27 0.68
CA ARG A 100 15.83 -12.32 -0.77
C ARG A 100 16.18 -10.96 -1.38
N THR A 101 15.76 -9.86 -0.75
CA THR A 101 15.93 -8.51 -1.28
C THR A 101 16.98 -7.67 -0.54
N GLU A 102 17.60 -8.22 0.51
CA GLU A 102 18.54 -7.50 1.38
C GLU A 102 19.74 -6.94 0.62
N ALA A 103 20.36 -7.78 -0.22
CA ALA A 103 21.52 -7.41 -1.03
C ALA A 103 21.15 -6.76 -2.38
N MET A 104 19.86 -6.66 -2.70
CA MET A 104 19.41 -6.07 -3.97
C MET A 104 19.45 -4.54 -3.91
N GLY A 105 19.94 -3.93 -4.99
CA GLY A 105 19.74 -2.50 -5.23
C GLY A 105 18.26 -2.17 -5.53
N PRO A 106 17.85 -0.88 -5.46
CA PRO A 106 16.45 -0.47 -5.65
C PRO A 106 15.81 -1.00 -6.94
N GLU A 107 16.51 -0.89 -8.08
CA GLU A 107 15.99 -1.35 -9.36
C GLU A 107 15.86 -2.88 -9.44
N ALA A 108 16.82 -3.62 -8.90
CA ALA A 108 16.74 -5.08 -8.85
C ALA A 108 15.57 -5.54 -7.96
N ARG A 109 15.35 -4.88 -6.82
CA ARG A 109 14.23 -5.15 -5.91
C ARG A 109 12.89 -4.87 -6.58
N ARG A 110 12.76 -3.73 -7.27
CA ARG A 110 11.55 -3.36 -8.04
C ARG A 110 11.16 -4.45 -9.05
N ARG A 111 12.17 -5.06 -9.70
CA ARG A 111 12.01 -6.04 -10.79
C ARG A 111 12.00 -7.50 -10.31
N ALA A 112 12.04 -7.75 -8.99
CA ALA A 112 12.23 -9.09 -8.43
C ALA A 112 10.99 -10.01 -8.54
N ASN A 113 9.80 -9.44 -8.83
CA ASN A 113 8.52 -10.16 -8.91
C ASN A 113 8.27 -11.13 -7.74
N LEU A 114 8.56 -10.66 -6.51
CA LEU A 114 8.33 -11.46 -5.32
C LEU A 114 6.85 -11.44 -4.93
N PRO A 115 6.22 -12.61 -4.75
CA PRO A 115 4.86 -12.66 -4.23
C PRO A 115 4.75 -11.94 -2.88
N CYS A 116 3.76 -11.07 -2.74
CA CYS A 116 3.44 -10.39 -1.50
C CYS A 116 3.19 -11.40 -0.39
N ALA A 117 3.70 -11.14 0.82
CA ALA A 117 3.48 -12.01 1.97
C ALA A 117 2.00 -12.21 2.35
N LEU A 118 1.11 -11.32 1.90
CA LEU A 118 -0.33 -11.37 2.12
C LEU A 118 -1.11 -12.09 1.00
N LEU A 119 -0.42 -12.60 -0.04
CA LEU A 119 -1.05 -13.39 -1.10
C LEU A 119 -1.46 -14.77 -0.53
N GLY A 120 -2.74 -15.08 -0.66
CA GLY A 120 -3.34 -16.36 -0.31
C GLY A 120 -3.10 -17.40 -1.40
N GLU A 121 -3.29 -18.67 -1.04
CA GLU A 121 -3.14 -19.80 -1.95
C GLU A 121 -4.20 -19.81 -3.07
N ASP A 122 -5.36 -19.18 -2.82
CA ASP A 122 -6.43 -18.98 -3.80
C ASP A 122 -6.14 -17.83 -4.80
N GLY A 123 -4.94 -17.24 -4.74
CA GLY A 123 -4.55 -16.09 -5.55
C GLY A 123 -5.18 -14.76 -5.13
N ALA A 124 -5.95 -14.73 -4.03
CA ALA A 124 -6.53 -13.51 -3.49
C ALA A 124 -5.73 -12.97 -2.28
N CYS A 125 -5.84 -11.66 -2.07
CA CYS A 125 -5.22 -11.03 -0.91
C CYS A 125 -5.95 -11.46 0.38
N THR A 126 -5.19 -11.99 1.33
CA THR A 126 -5.70 -12.42 2.65
C THR A 126 -6.09 -11.25 3.56
N ALA A 127 -5.68 -10.02 3.21
CA ALA A 127 -5.99 -8.78 3.91
C ALA A 127 -6.64 -7.74 2.96
N TYR A 128 -7.52 -8.20 2.06
CA TYR A 128 -8.09 -7.38 0.98
C TYR A 128 -8.72 -6.06 1.47
N GLU A 129 -9.39 -6.10 2.62
CA GLU A 129 -10.05 -4.94 3.24
C GLU A 129 -9.09 -3.92 3.85
N ALA A 130 -7.85 -4.33 4.15
CA ALA A 130 -6.80 -3.49 4.73
C ALA A 130 -5.68 -3.16 3.73
N ARG A 131 -5.92 -3.41 2.43
CA ARG A 131 -4.95 -3.12 1.37
C ARG A 131 -4.49 -1.67 1.43
N PRO A 132 -3.18 -1.41 1.32
CA PRO A 132 -2.66 -0.06 1.17
C PRO A 132 -3.20 0.64 -0.08
N ALA A 133 -3.14 1.97 -0.10
CA ALA A 133 -3.63 2.83 -1.16
C ALA A 133 -3.05 2.47 -2.54
N GLN A 134 -1.77 2.11 -2.60
CA GLN A 134 -1.14 1.66 -3.84
C GLN A 134 -1.77 0.37 -4.38
N CYS A 135 -2.11 -0.58 -3.51
CA CYS A 135 -2.82 -1.80 -3.90
C CYS A 135 -4.30 -1.57 -4.25
N ARG A 136 -4.93 -0.52 -3.69
CA ARG A 136 -6.31 -0.14 -4.01
C ARG A 136 -6.42 0.58 -5.34
N LYS A 137 -5.50 1.52 -5.63
CA LYS A 137 -5.52 2.31 -6.87
C LYS A 137 -5.14 1.51 -8.10
N PHE A 138 -4.23 0.55 -7.95
CA PHE A 138 -3.68 -0.15 -9.09
C PHE A 138 -4.77 -0.97 -9.77
N HIS A 139 -4.92 -0.76 -11.07
CA HIS A 139 -5.89 -1.45 -11.90
C HIS A 139 -5.31 -1.63 -13.30
N SER A 140 -5.90 -2.54 -14.06
CA SER A 140 -5.53 -2.78 -15.44
C SER A 140 -6.73 -2.68 -16.34
N THR A 141 -6.52 -2.10 -17.52
CA THR A 141 -7.49 -2.10 -18.62
C THR A 141 -7.34 -3.32 -19.54
N ARG A 142 -6.22 -4.06 -19.45
CA ARG A 142 -5.92 -5.24 -20.28
C ARG A 142 -5.06 -6.26 -19.52
N LEU A 143 -5.55 -7.49 -19.39
CA LEU A 143 -4.82 -8.57 -18.71
C LEU A 143 -3.46 -8.85 -19.37
N ALA A 144 -3.41 -8.89 -20.70
CA ALA A 144 -2.20 -9.18 -21.46
C ALA A 144 -1.03 -8.22 -21.13
N THR A 145 -1.32 -6.95 -20.84
CA THR A 145 -0.29 -5.98 -20.41
C THR A 145 0.32 -6.39 -19.08
N CYS A 146 -0.49 -6.83 -18.11
CA CYS A 146 0.01 -7.32 -16.83
C CYS A 146 0.80 -8.62 -16.97
N GLU A 147 0.36 -9.54 -17.84
CA GLU A 147 1.07 -10.80 -18.10
C GLU A 147 2.44 -10.54 -18.75
N ALA A 148 2.51 -9.60 -19.68
CA ALA A 148 3.76 -9.15 -20.28
C ALA A 148 4.70 -8.54 -19.23
N SER A 149 4.22 -7.57 -18.42
CA SER A 149 5.03 -6.97 -17.35
C SER A 149 5.51 -7.99 -16.32
N HIS A 150 4.68 -8.98 -15.99
CA HIS A 150 5.07 -10.03 -15.04
C HIS A 150 6.09 -11.02 -15.63
N SER A 151 5.99 -11.31 -16.93
CA SER A 151 6.94 -12.20 -17.62
C SER A 151 8.28 -11.50 -17.90
N ALA A 152 8.26 -10.18 -18.06
CA ALA A 152 9.43 -9.35 -18.35
C ALA A 152 9.48 -8.10 -17.45
N PRO A 153 9.73 -8.24 -16.13
CA PRO A 153 9.66 -7.11 -15.18
C PRO A 153 10.71 -6.02 -15.41
N GLY A 154 11.74 -6.29 -16.23
CA GLY A 154 12.75 -5.32 -16.60
C GLY A 154 12.52 -4.61 -17.94
N ASP A 155 11.42 -4.91 -18.63
CA ASP A 155 11.08 -4.27 -19.91
C ASP A 155 10.29 -2.98 -19.68
N ASP A 156 11.01 -1.86 -19.66
CA ASP A 156 10.45 -0.53 -19.48
C ASP A 156 9.66 -0.02 -20.71
N SER A 157 9.63 -0.77 -21.82
CA SER A 157 8.83 -0.43 -23.01
C SER A 157 7.35 -0.84 -22.89
N ILE A 158 7.02 -1.72 -21.93
CA ILE A 158 5.65 -2.15 -21.69
C ILE A 158 4.85 -0.99 -21.12
N ALA A 159 3.80 -0.58 -21.84
CA ALA A 159 2.95 0.51 -21.42
C ALA A 159 2.28 0.24 -20.06
N SER A 160 2.00 1.31 -19.30
CA SER A 160 1.25 1.21 -18.06
C SER A 160 -0.12 0.54 -18.30
N PRO A 161 -0.53 -0.44 -17.47
CA PRO A 161 -1.84 -1.07 -17.59
C PRO A 161 -2.98 -0.17 -17.07
N GLU A 162 -2.66 0.85 -16.25
CA GLU A 162 -3.64 1.74 -15.61
C GLU A 162 -4.24 2.74 -16.61
N HIS A 163 -5.52 3.08 -16.45
CA HIS A 163 -6.13 4.17 -17.20
C HIS A 163 -5.61 5.53 -16.67
N PRO A 164 -5.06 6.43 -17.52
CA PRO A 164 -4.36 7.63 -17.04
C PRO A 164 -5.17 8.54 -16.13
N ALA A 165 -6.44 8.80 -16.47
CA ALA A 165 -7.29 9.68 -15.65
C ALA A 165 -7.66 9.07 -14.29
N VAL A 166 -7.88 7.74 -14.23
CA VAL A 166 -8.19 7.04 -12.98
C VAL A 166 -6.95 7.02 -12.08
N ALA A 167 -5.79 6.71 -12.66
CA ALA A 167 -4.52 6.73 -11.96
C ALA A 167 -4.18 8.13 -11.40
N HIS A 168 -4.39 9.18 -12.20
CA HIS A 168 -4.17 10.56 -11.80
C HIS A 168 -5.07 10.97 -10.63
N ASN A 169 -6.39 10.75 -10.74
CA ASN A 169 -7.33 11.14 -9.70
C ASN A 169 -7.05 10.41 -8.37
N ALA A 170 -6.71 9.11 -8.44
CA ALA A 170 -6.29 8.35 -7.26
C ALA A 170 -4.99 8.91 -6.64
N ALA A 171 -4.01 9.26 -7.47
CA ALA A 171 -2.74 9.83 -7.02
C ALA A 171 -2.90 11.18 -6.30
N VAL A 172 -3.87 12.01 -6.72
CA VAL A 172 -4.21 13.27 -6.02
C VAL A 172 -4.65 13.00 -4.58
N ILE A 173 -5.57 12.06 -4.37
CA ILE A 173 -6.07 11.71 -3.02
C ILE A 173 -4.95 11.20 -2.12
N ILE A 174 -4.07 10.35 -2.66
CA ILE A 174 -2.90 9.82 -1.94
C ILE A 174 -1.92 10.94 -1.60
N THR A 175 -1.68 11.85 -2.55
CA THR A 175 -0.76 12.99 -2.35
C THR A 175 -1.28 13.91 -1.25
N GLN A 176 -2.57 14.25 -1.25
CA GLN A 176 -3.19 15.08 -0.23
C GLN A 176 -3.13 14.42 1.17
N ALA A 177 -3.39 13.11 1.25
CA ALA A 177 -3.24 12.36 2.50
C ALA A 177 -1.78 12.39 3.01
N ASN A 178 -0.80 12.18 2.13
CA ASN A 178 0.61 12.23 2.49
C ASN A 178 1.05 13.63 2.94
N GLN A 179 0.54 14.69 2.31
CA GLN A 179 0.78 16.07 2.73
C GLN A 179 0.18 16.33 4.12
N ALA A 180 -1.02 15.83 4.40
CA ALA A 180 -1.65 15.93 5.72
C ALA A 180 -0.84 15.23 6.81
N VAL A 181 -0.34 14.02 6.54
CA VAL A 181 0.55 13.29 7.46
C VAL A 181 1.85 14.09 7.73
N ARG A 182 2.46 14.67 6.69
CA ARG A 182 3.64 15.55 6.88
C ARG A 182 3.33 16.79 7.71
N ALA A 183 2.18 17.43 7.46
CA ALA A 183 1.74 18.61 8.20
C ALA A 183 1.51 18.30 9.70
N ALA A 184 1.15 17.05 10.04
CA ALA A 184 1.06 16.58 11.42
C ALA A 184 2.42 16.28 12.08
N GLY A 185 3.54 16.56 11.39
CA GLY A 185 4.89 16.26 11.87
C GLY A 185 5.18 14.76 11.94
N LEU A 186 4.55 13.97 11.07
CA LEU A 186 4.72 12.53 11.01
C LEU A 186 5.51 12.14 9.76
N ASP A 187 6.25 11.05 9.85
CA ASP A 187 6.95 10.51 8.69
C ASP A 187 5.94 9.96 7.67
N ALA A 188 6.04 10.49 6.45
CA ALA A 188 5.20 10.14 5.31
C ALA A 188 6.05 9.73 4.09
N VAL A 189 7.30 9.31 4.32
CA VAL A 189 8.10 8.69 3.27
C VAL A 189 7.55 7.32 2.93
N ALA A 190 7.69 6.93 1.67
CA ALA A 190 7.33 5.62 1.20
C ALA A 190 8.39 4.58 1.60
N TYR A 191 7.94 3.41 2.00
CA TYR A 191 8.75 2.25 2.38
C TYR A 191 8.32 1.02 1.58
N ASP A 192 9.22 0.05 1.42
CA ASP A 192 8.82 -1.28 0.94
C ASP A 192 7.88 -1.95 1.94
N LEU A 193 6.74 -2.45 1.45
CA LEU A 193 5.71 -3.06 2.28
C LEU A 193 6.23 -4.27 3.07
N ASN A 194 7.05 -5.14 2.47
CA ASN A 194 7.48 -6.35 3.16
C ASN A 194 8.39 -5.99 4.35
N GLY A 195 9.39 -5.15 4.13
CA GLY A 195 10.29 -4.73 5.20
C GLY A 195 9.61 -3.89 6.28
N ALA A 196 8.77 -2.94 5.88
CA ALA A 196 8.06 -2.07 6.83
C ALA A 196 7.05 -2.86 7.68
N LEU A 197 6.27 -3.75 7.07
CA LEU A 197 5.29 -4.57 7.80
C LEU A 197 5.98 -5.56 8.73
N LEU A 198 7.10 -6.16 8.31
CA LEU A 198 7.90 -7.03 9.18
C LEU A 198 8.35 -6.29 10.45
N GLU A 199 8.89 -5.08 10.28
CA GLU A 199 9.34 -4.26 11.41
C GLU A 199 8.17 -3.80 12.30
N ALA A 200 7.01 -3.46 11.72
CA ALA A 200 5.80 -3.10 12.47
C ALA A 200 5.20 -4.28 13.26
N LEU A 201 5.30 -5.51 12.73
CA LEU A 201 4.82 -6.72 13.40
C LEU A 201 5.74 -7.19 14.53
N ALA A 202 7.06 -6.95 14.41
CA ALA A 202 8.07 -7.37 15.37
C ALA A 202 7.99 -6.67 16.75
N GLY A 203 7.36 -5.50 16.84
CA GLY A 203 7.15 -4.81 18.12
C GLY A 203 6.75 -3.35 17.97
N ASN A 204 6.81 -2.59 19.06
CA ASN A 204 6.35 -1.19 19.11
C ASN A 204 7.41 -0.15 18.77
N LYS A 205 8.68 -0.54 18.55
CA LYS A 205 9.80 0.41 18.38
C LYS A 205 9.60 1.33 17.17
N ALA A 206 9.16 0.80 16.04
CA ALA A 206 8.88 1.58 14.83
C ALA A 206 7.73 2.57 15.04
N GLU A 207 6.65 2.12 15.68
CA GLU A 207 5.51 2.97 15.99
C GLU A 207 5.90 4.10 16.96
N ARG A 208 6.72 3.81 17.97
CA ARG A 208 7.25 4.84 18.89
C ARG A 208 8.07 5.89 18.17
N ARG A 209 9.02 5.49 17.31
CA ARG A 209 9.80 6.45 16.50
C ARG A 209 8.90 7.32 15.63
N TRP A 210 7.92 6.71 14.98
CA TRP A 210 6.96 7.42 14.15
C TRP A 210 6.13 8.43 14.96
N LYS A 211 5.66 8.04 16.15
CA LYS A 211 4.99 8.91 17.13
C LYS A 211 5.89 9.97 17.75
N ASP A 212 7.21 9.87 17.60
CA ASP A 212 8.15 10.95 17.92
C ASP A 212 8.45 11.85 16.70
N GLY A 213 7.80 11.62 15.56
CA GLY A 213 8.06 12.37 14.31
C GLY A 213 9.35 11.95 13.59
N LYS A 214 9.97 10.84 13.99
CA LYS A 214 11.17 10.28 13.37
C LYS A 214 10.81 9.31 12.26
N LYS A 215 11.82 8.88 11.50
CA LYS A 215 11.69 7.80 10.52
C LYS A 215 11.10 6.55 11.16
N ALA A 216 9.98 6.09 10.63
CA ALA A 216 9.24 4.97 11.21
C ALA A 216 10.05 3.68 11.11
N PHE A 217 10.53 3.36 9.91
CA PHE A 217 11.26 2.14 9.61
C PHE A 217 12.71 2.47 9.24
N THR A 218 13.62 1.63 9.73
CA THR A 218 15.06 1.83 9.57
C THR A 218 15.78 0.57 9.11
N GLY A 219 15.08 -0.58 9.08
CA GLY A 219 15.65 -1.83 8.61
C GLY A 219 16.04 -1.79 7.12
N PRO A 220 17.06 -2.57 6.70
CA PRO A 220 17.55 -2.57 5.32
C PRO A 220 16.46 -2.92 4.30
N GLY A 221 15.57 -3.86 4.64
CA GLY A 221 14.45 -4.28 3.80
C GLY A 221 13.30 -3.27 3.70
N SER A 222 13.29 -2.19 4.51
CA SER A 222 12.22 -1.19 4.49
C SER A 222 12.44 -0.08 3.45
N ARG A 223 13.67 0.09 2.94
CA ARG A 223 13.98 1.15 1.97
C ARG A 223 13.27 0.86 0.65
N ALA A 224 12.48 1.83 0.19
CA ALA A 224 11.69 1.73 -1.02
C ALA A 224 12.55 1.77 -2.28
#